data_AF-A0A7Y4NH18-F1
#
_entry.id   AF-A0A7Y4NH18-F1
#
_cell.length_a   1.000
_cell.length_b   1.000
_cell.length_c   1.000
_cell.angle_alpha   90.00
_cell.angle_beta   90.00
_cell.angle_gamma   90.00
#
_symmetry.space_group_name_H-M   'P 1'
#
loop_
_entity.id
_entity.type
_entity.pdbx_description
1 polymer ?
#
loop_
_entity_poly.entity_id
_entity_poly.type
_entity_poly.pdbx_seq_one_letter_code
_entity_poly.pdbx_strand_id
1 'polypeptide(L)'
;MRITLALIVGLLLAQVARAEPDSFGLGTGRDGTLTVVAGGTLPVSAESALGKNVVAGDAELVVSSAVFASGDLVMIHESTGLSPAPDLGNPKGVSLAGSVALGRWELARVETVTTTTLVLTAPLRYAYTASRAQVVRVAEYVDVVVQPGARLTASPWNGKSGGILAMLVMGKVLNDGRIDADGLGSLGGVFQAGADLTGCTGLELERAKGGSSRGEGVAGVSSKNGIPSGRGNLANGGGGGNCSGSGG
;
A
#
# COMPACT_ATOMS: atom_id res chain seq x y z
N MET A 1 -19.64 58.96 -8.66
CA MET A 1 -19.76 57.70 -9.43
C MET A 1 -18.34 57.11 -9.56
N ARG A 2 -17.64 56.64 -8.52
CA ARG A 2 -17.79 55.44 -7.66
C ARG A 2 -17.93 54.10 -8.40
N ILE A 3 -16.99 53.72 -9.27
CA ILE A 3 -16.77 52.31 -9.65
C ILE A 3 -15.28 52.09 -10.01
N THR A 4 -14.42 51.84 -9.02
CA THR A 4 -13.06 51.29 -9.27
C THR A 4 -12.50 50.52 -8.05
N LEU A 5 -13.38 49.94 -7.23
CA LEU A 5 -13.00 49.19 -6.02
C LEU A 5 -13.43 47.70 -6.06
N ALA A 6 -13.67 47.15 -7.25
CA ALA A 6 -14.15 45.76 -7.39
C ALA A 6 -13.09 44.78 -7.92
N LEU A 7 -11.95 45.27 -8.47
CA LEU A 7 -10.98 44.39 -9.11
C LEU A 7 -9.92 43.79 -8.15
N ILE A 8 -9.83 44.27 -6.91
CA ILE A 8 -8.82 43.80 -5.94
C ILE A 8 -9.38 42.73 -4.99
N VAL A 9 -10.70 42.57 -4.89
CA VAL A 9 -11.33 41.59 -3.96
C VAL A 9 -11.42 40.18 -4.57
N GLY A 10 -11.26 40.03 -5.90
CA GLY A 10 -11.29 38.73 -6.59
C GLY A 10 -10.03 37.86 -6.39
N LEU A 11 -8.92 38.45 -5.93
CA LEU A 11 -7.65 37.74 -5.68
C LEU A 11 -7.55 37.10 -4.28
N LEU A 12 -8.56 37.30 -3.42
CA LEU A 12 -8.62 36.73 -2.06
C LEU A 12 -9.55 35.51 -1.94
N LEU A 13 -10.09 35.00 -3.05
CA LEU A 13 -10.88 33.76 -3.12
C LEU A 13 -10.21 32.66 -3.96
N ALA A 14 -8.92 32.79 -4.24
CA ALA A 14 -8.15 31.62 -4.62
C ALA A 14 -8.14 30.68 -3.42
N GLN A 15 -8.98 29.65 -3.47
CA GLN A 15 -8.91 28.48 -2.61
C GLN A 15 -7.43 28.11 -2.53
N VAL A 16 -6.86 28.21 -1.32
CA VAL A 16 -5.48 27.78 -1.02
C VAL A 16 -5.30 26.43 -1.70
N ALA A 17 -4.26 26.35 -2.54
CA ALA A 17 -3.98 25.20 -3.39
C ALA A 17 -4.18 23.92 -2.57
N ARG A 18 -5.19 23.15 -2.97
CA ARG A 18 -5.52 21.87 -2.35
C ARG A 18 -4.26 21.01 -2.52
N ALA A 19 -3.61 20.60 -1.41
CA ALA A 19 -2.69 19.46 -1.25
C ALA A 19 -2.08 18.89 -2.54
N GLU A 20 -0.81 18.98 -2.84
CA GLU A 20 -0.40 19.12 -4.25
C GLU A 20 -0.58 17.85 -5.14
N PRO A 21 -1.14 17.95 -6.36
CA PRO A 21 -1.02 16.88 -7.37
C PRO A 21 0.47 16.78 -7.74
N ASP A 22 1.05 15.58 -7.73
CA ASP A 22 2.52 15.33 -7.82
C ASP A 22 3.36 16.56 -8.20
N SER A 23 3.70 17.35 -7.20
CA SER A 23 4.55 18.53 -7.30
C SER A 23 6.00 18.22 -6.95
N PHE A 24 6.26 16.98 -6.53
CA PHE A 24 7.58 16.53 -6.14
C PHE A 24 8.42 16.16 -7.38
N GLY A 25 7.76 15.81 -8.49
CA GLY A 25 8.42 15.56 -9.77
C GLY A 25 9.44 14.44 -9.66
N LEU A 26 10.71 14.75 -9.93
CA LEU A 26 11.81 13.77 -9.78
C LEU A 26 12.48 13.80 -8.41
N GLY A 27 11.86 14.47 -7.44
CA GLY A 27 12.36 14.61 -6.07
C GLY A 27 13.47 15.66 -5.95
N THR A 28 13.97 15.79 -4.73
CA THR A 28 14.97 16.79 -4.34
C THR A 28 16.42 16.30 -4.41
N GLY A 29 16.63 14.99 -4.60
CA GLY A 29 17.96 14.38 -4.51
C GLY A 29 18.55 14.36 -3.10
N ARG A 30 17.74 14.64 -2.06
CA ARG A 30 18.19 14.75 -0.66
C ARG A 30 18.81 13.47 -0.10
N ASP A 31 18.49 12.31 -0.67
CA ASP A 31 19.04 11.02 -0.26
C ASP A 31 20.36 10.68 -0.97
N GLY A 32 20.91 11.63 -1.75
CA GLY A 32 22.21 11.51 -2.39
C GLY A 32 22.23 10.47 -3.52
N THR A 33 23.40 9.91 -3.80
CA THR A 33 23.54 8.84 -4.79
C THR A 33 23.44 7.48 -4.11
N LEU A 34 22.60 6.60 -4.65
CA LEU A 34 22.50 5.21 -4.23
C LEU A 34 23.39 4.33 -5.12
N THR A 35 24.21 3.48 -4.51
CA THR A 35 24.89 2.38 -5.22
C THR A 35 24.57 1.05 -4.52
N VAL A 36 23.84 0.17 -5.19
CA VAL A 36 23.61 -1.20 -4.76
C VAL A 36 24.74 -2.06 -5.31
N VAL A 37 25.62 -2.49 -4.42
CA VAL A 37 26.83 -3.24 -4.77
C VAL A 37 26.51 -4.66 -5.24
N ALA A 38 27.36 -5.20 -6.11
CA ALA A 38 27.22 -6.55 -6.65
C ALA A 38 27.00 -7.61 -5.55
N GLY A 39 26.02 -8.50 -5.75
CA GLY A 39 25.61 -9.51 -4.77
C GLY A 39 24.78 -8.98 -3.60
N GLY A 40 24.61 -7.66 -3.47
CA GLY A 40 23.76 -7.04 -2.45
C GLY A 40 22.27 -7.13 -2.80
N THR A 41 21.44 -7.23 -1.76
CA THR A 41 19.98 -7.02 -1.86
C THR A 41 19.58 -5.90 -0.91
N LEU A 42 18.89 -4.88 -1.42
CA LEU A 42 18.49 -3.70 -0.65
C LEU A 42 17.01 -3.41 -0.83
N PRO A 43 16.19 -3.45 0.24
CA PRO A 43 14.88 -2.83 0.26
C PRO A 43 15.01 -1.30 0.23
N VAL A 44 14.44 -0.64 -0.79
CA VAL A 44 14.65 0.82 -1.02
C VAL A 44 13.80 1.71 -0.12
N SER A 45 12.61 1.22 0.26
CA SER A 45 11.63 1.99 1.01
C SER A 45 11.51 1.44 2.42
N ALA A 46 11.39 2.32 3.40
CA ALA A 46 10.87 1.99 4.72
C ALA A 46 9.34 2.17 4.71
N GLU A 47 8.63 1.34 5.46
CA GLU A 47 7.17 1.33 5.43
C GLU A 47 6.55 1.11 6.82
N SER A 48 5.31 1.55 6.97
CA SER A 48 4.50 1.26 8.14
C SER A 48 3.02 1.21 7.79
N ALA A 49 2.27 0.38 8.51
CA ALA A 49 0.81 0.41 8.44
C ALA A 49 0.28 1.75 8.98
N LEU A 50 -0.73 2.30 8.33
CA LEU A 50 -1.45 3.45 8.86
C LEU A 50 -2.11 3.05 10.19
N GLY A 51 -1.80 3.78 11.26
CA GLY A 51 -2.23 3.46 12.62
C GLY A 51 -3.62 4.00 12.98
N LYS A 52 -4.08 5.06 12.31
CA LYS A 52 -5.41 5.66 12.51
C LYS A 52 -6.02 6.11 11.20
N ASN A 53 -7.35 6.06 11.10
CA ASN A 53 -8.07 6.61 9.96
C ASN A 53 -7.79 8.11 9.85
N VAL A 54 -7.69 8.60 8.63
CA VAL A 54 -7.52 10.01 8.31
C VAL A 54 -8.57 10.43 7.29
N VAL A 55 -8.99 11.68 7.37
CA VAL A 55 -9.93 12.30 6.44
C VAL A 55 -9.21 13.32 5.56
N ALA A 56 -9.84 13.65 4.42
CA ALA A 56 -9.34 14.73 3.58
C ALA A 56 -9.29 16.04 4.39
N GLY A 57 -8.16 16.75 4.31
CA GLY A 57 -7.90 17.96 5.10
C GLY A 57 -7.04 17.73 6.35
N ASP A 58 -6.83 16.48 6.78
CA ASP A 58 -5.93 16.18 7.90
C ASP A 58 -4.48 16.44 7.51
N ALA A 59 -3.69 17.01 8.42
CA ALA A 59 -2.24 17.23 8.24
C ALA A 59 -1.40 16.36 9.18
N GLU A 60 -2.00 15.40 9.86
CA GLU A 60 -1.30 14.45 10.74
C GLU A 60 -1.57 13.01 10.31
N LEU A 61 -0.51 12.21 10.28
CA LEU A 61 -0.58 10.76 10.08
C LEU A 61 -0.07 10.06 11.34
N VAL A 62 -0.83 9.10 11.86
CA VAL A 62 -0.32 8.18 12.89
C VAL A 62 0.07 6.88 12.20
N VAL A 63 1.31 6.44 12.37
CA VAL A 63 1.86 5.19 11.82
C VAL A 63 2.09 4.15 12.92
N SER A 64 2.22 2.89 12.55
CA SER A 64 2.42 1.80 13.52
C SER A 64 3.89 1.59 13.92
N SER A 65 4.83 2.20 13.20
CA SER A 65 6.27 2.01 13.35
C SER A 65 7.01 3.33 13.19
N ALA A 66 7.96 3.60 14.08
CA ALA A 66 8.77 4.83 14.08
C ALA A 66 9.96 4.70 13.11
N VAL A 67 9.68 4.73 11.80
CA VAL A 67 10.67 4.50 10.73
C VAL A 67 10.88 5.71 9.80
N PHE A 68 10.19 6.82 10.06
CA PHE A 68 10.23 8.03 9.24
C PHE A 68 10.95 9.17 9.97
N ALA A 69 11.47 10.12 9.21
CA ALA A 69 12.16 11.30 9.71
C ALA A 69 11.59 12.60 9.11
N SER A 70 11.90 13.72 9.77
CA SER A 70 11.56 15.06 9.24
C SER A 70 12.16 15.25 7.84
N GLY A 71 11.34 15.75 6.93
CA GLY A 71 11.67 15.97 5.54
C GLY A 71 11.47 14.76 4.63
N ASP A 72 11.16 13.57 5.15
CA ASP A 72 10.86 12.42 4.29
C ASP A 72 9.68 12.71 3.36
N LEU A 73 9.76 12.22 2.12
CA LEU A 73 8.62 12.09 1.24
C LEU A 73 7.95 10.75 1.55
N VAL A 74 6.65 10.76 1.80
CA VAL A 74 5.88 9.54 2.05
C VAL A 74 4.77 9.40 1.03
N MET A 75 4.53 8.18 0.58
CA MET A 75 3.35 7.77 -0.16
C MET A 75 2.38 7.12 0.80
N ILE A 76 1.15 7.64 0.86
CA ILE A 76 0.04 6.99 1.53
C ILE A 76 -0.70 6.19 0.45
N HIS A 77 -0.87 4.89 0.64
CA HIS A 77 -1.43 3.99 -0.36
C HIS A 77 -2.52 3.10 0.23
N GLU A 78 -3.69 3.09 -0.40
CA GLU A 78 -4.84 2.25 -0.07
C GLU A 78 -4.68 0.86 -0.73
N SER A 79 -4.10 -0.11 0.00
CA SER A 79 -3.67 -1.41 -0.54
C SER A 79 -4.79 -2.44 -0.66
N THR A 80 -5.79 -2.41 0.23
CA THR A 80 -6.84 -3.44 0.29
C THR A 80 -8.21 -2.83 0.63
N GLY A 81 -9.22 -3.67 0.83
CA GLY A 81 -10.54 -3.25 1.33
C GLY A 81 -11.59 -3.06 0.25
N LEU A 82 -11.59 -3.91 -0.79
CA LEU A 82 -12.64 -3.94 -1.81
C LEU A 82 -14.04 -3.90 -1.17
N SER A 83 -14.88 -2.95 -1.61
CA SER A 83 -16.23 -2.77 -1.10
C SER A 83 -17.21 -2.45 -2.25
N PRO A 84 -18.37 -3.15 -2.34
CA PRO A 84 -18.84 -4.19 -1.42
C PRO A 84 -17.97 -5.46 -1.44
N ALA A 85 -18.03 -6.23 -0.35
CA ALA A 85 -17.27 -7.48 -0.25
C ALA A 85 -17.70 -8.45 -1.36
N PRO A 86 -16.76 -9.06 -2.09
CA PRO A 86 -17.08 -9.93 -3.22
C PRO A 86 -17.66 -11.27 -2.73
N ASP A 87 -18.49 -11.88 -3.57
CA ASP A 87 -18.98 -13.24 -3.34
C ASP A 87 -17.84 -14.26 -3.47
N LEU A 88 -17.85 -15.25 -2.57
CA LEU A 88 -16.89 -16.34 -2.57
C LEU A 88 -17.07 -17.24 -3.79
N GLY A 89 -15.97 -17.73 -4.36
CA GLY A 89 -16.02 -18.65 -5.48
C GLY A 89 -16.44 -17.98 -6.80
N ASN A 90 -16.53 -16.65 -6.86
CA ASN A 90 -16.96 -15.94 -8.05
C ASN A 90 -15.81 -15.94 -9.09
N PRO A 91 -15.99 -16.55 -10.27
CA PRO A 91 -14.95 -16.62 -11.29
C PRO A 91 -14.91 -15.39 -12.20
N LYS A 92 -15.82 -14.42 -12.02
CA LYS A 92 -15.88 -13.21 -12.84
C LYS A 92 -14.75 -12.24 -12.47
N GLY A 93 -14.48 -11.30 -13.37
CA GLY A 93 -13.54 -10.22 -13.13
C GLY A 93 -13.89 -9.40 -11.89
N VAL A 94 -12.85 -8.90 -11.21
CA VAL A 94 -12.99 -8.05 -10.03
C VAL A 94 -13.28 -6.61 -10.46
N SER A 95 -14.43 -6.08 -10.07
CA SER A 95 -14.71 -4.64 -10.25
C SER A 95 -13.96 -3.84 -9.20
N LEU A 96 -13.08 -2.95 -9.62
CA LEU A 96 -12.44 -1.96 -8.75
C LEU A 96 -13.29 -0.68 -8.61
N ALA A 97 -14.37 -0.56 -9.38
CA ALA A 97 -15.36 0.49 -9.19
C ALA A 97 -16.20 0.14 -7.93
N GLY A 98 -16.12 0.99 -6.91
CA GLY A 98 -16.77 0.78 -5.62
C GLY A 98 -16.69 1.99 -4.71
N SER A 99 -17.19 1.86 -3.49
CA SER A 99 -17.15 2.92 -2.46
C SER A 99 -15.75 3.10 -1.86
N VAL A 100 -14.90 2.08 -1.98
CA VAL A 100 -13.49 2.14 -1.64
C VAL A 100 -12.69 2.32 -2.92
N ALA A 101 -11.89 3.37 -2.97
CA ALA A 101 -11.00 3.64 -4.08
C ALA A 101 -9.66 2.91 -3.88
N LEU A 102 -9.66 1.62 -4.22
CA LEU A 102 -8.48 0.77 -4.15
C LEU A 102 -7.35 1.28 -5.04
N GLY A 103 -6.12 1.15 -4.57
CA GLY A 103 -4.93 1.64 -5.27
C GLY A 103 -4.83 3.16 -5.31
N ARG A 104 -5.69 3.88 -4.56
CA ARG A 104 -5.53 5.33 -4.38
C ARG A 104 -4.27 5.58 -3.58
N TRP A 105 -3.52 6.57 -4.04
CA TRP A 105 -2.38 7.07 -3.30
C TRP A 105 -2.20 8.58 -3.48
N GLU A 106 -1.42 9.16 -2.58
CA GLU A 106 -0.88 10.51 -2.71
C GLU A 106 0.49 10.59 -2.03
N LEU A 107 1.28 11.59 -2.42
CA LEU A 107 2.55 11.91 -1.80
C LEU A 107 2.39 13.07 -0.83
N ALA A 108 3.06 12.99 0.30
CA ALA A 108 3.11 14.05 1.30
C ALA A 108 4.51 14.20 1.87
N ARG A 109 4.89 15.45 2.15
CA ARG A 109 6.15 15.78 2.81
C ARG A 109 5.94 15.79 4.32
N VAL A 110 6.80 15.08 5.04
CA VAL A 110 6.83 15.12 6.50
C VAL A 110 7.56 16.38 6.95
N GLU A 111 6.89 17.23 7.72
CA GLU A 111 7.48 18.42 8.34
C GLU A 111 8.21 18.02 9.63
N THR A 112 7.52 17.35 10.54
CA THR A 112 8.09 16.89 11.82
C THR A 112 7.63 15.48 12.14
N VAL A 113 8.48 14.77 12.88
CA VAL A 113 8.17 13.45 13.43
C VAL A 113 8.32 13.52 14.93
N THR A 114 7.31 13.05 15.64
CA THR A 114 7.42 12.78 17.08
C THR A 114 7.84 11.33 17.28
N THR A 115 6.96 10.46 17.80
CA THR A 115 7.23 9.02 17.91
C THR A 115 6.63 8.29 16.71
N THR A 116 5.31 8.33 16.60
CA THR A 116 4.53 7.68 15.54
C THR A 116 3.60 8.65 14.83
N THR A 117 3.62 9.93 15.19
CA THR A 117 2.85 10.97 14.51
C THR A 117 3.76 11.74 13.58
N LEU A 118 3.40 11.76 12.30
CA LEU A 118 4.00 12.57 11.25
C LEU A 118 3.12 13.80 11.05
N VAL A 119 3.68 14.99 11.23
CA VAL A 119 3.03 16.24 10.81
C VAL A 119 3.45 16.52 9.39
N LEU A 120 2.50 16.79 8.51
CA LEU A 120 2.70 17.00 7.07
C LEU A 120 2.78 18.50 6.75
N THR A 121 3.60 18.87 5.77
CA THR A 121 3.70 20.29 5.33
C THR A 121 2.44 20.80 4.63
N ALA A 122 1.58 19.88 4.19
CA ALA A 122 0.31 20.16 3.55
C ALA A 122 -0.72 19.11 3.99
N PRO A 123 -2.01 19.49 4.12
CA PRO A 123 -3.06 18.53 4.45
C PRO A 123 -3.24 17.48 3.35
N LEU A 124 -3.84 16.34 3.66
CA LEU A 124 -4.16 15.27 2.70
C LEU A 124 -5.32 15.67 1.79
N ARG A 125 -5.28 15.22 0.53
CA ARG A 125 -6.41 15.29 -0.41
C ARG A 125 -7.49 14.29 -0.11
N TYR A 126 -7.09 13.11 0.34
CA TYR A 126 -7.97 11.96 0.42
C TYR A 126 -8.06 11.41 1.84
N ALA A 127 -9.14 10.69 2.08
CA ALA A 127 -9.30 9.90 3.29
C ALA A 127 -8.67 8.52 3.09
N TYR A 128 -8.05 7.99 4.14
CA TYR A 128 -7.49 6.64 4.19
C TYR A 128 -7.94 5.94 5.46
N THR A 129 -8.10 4.61 5.40
CA THR A 129 -8.49 3.82 6.57
C THR A 129 -7.34 2.93 7.03
N ALA A 130 -7.07 2.95 8.32
CA ALA A 130 -5.94 2.26 8.95
C ALA A 130 -5.87 0.77 8.63
N SER A 131 -7.03 0.10 8.52
CA SER A 131 -7.08 -1.35 8.26
C SER A 131 -6.74 -1.73 6.82
N ARG A 132 -6.56 -0.77 5.91
CA ARG A 132 -6.34 -1.02 4.47
C ARG A 132 -5.23 -0.17 3.83
N ALA A 133 -4.78 0.88 4.50
CA ALA A 133 -3.74 1.77 4.01
C ALA A 133 -2.37 1.55 4.67
N GLN A 134 -1.32 1.82 3.90
CA GLN A 134 0.06 1.87 4.38
C GLN A 134 0.71 3.22 4.03
N VAL A 135 1.77 3.54 4.75
CA VAL A 135 2.64 4.69 4.51
C VAL A 135 4.01 4.14 4.11
N VAL A 136 4.53 4.59 2.97
CA VAL A 136 5.79 4.12 2.38
C VAL A 136 6.70 5.31 2.14
N ARG A 137 7.93 5.27 2.63
CA ARG A 137 8.94 6.29 2.33
C ARG A 137 9.32 6.20 0.87
N VAL A 138 9.24 7.33 0.17
CA VAL A 138 9.70 7.48 -1.21
C VAL A 138 11.05 8.17 -1.15
N ALA A 139 12.11 7.41 -1.34
CA ALA A 139 13.46 7.97 -1.35
C ALA A 139 13.65 8.92 -2.55
N GLU A 140 14.44 9.97 -2.39
CA GLU A 140 14.70 10.98 -3.42
C GLU A 140 16.20 11.06 -3.71
N TYR A 141 16.64 10.32 -4.72
CA TYR A 141 18.06 10.19 -5.07
C TYR A 141 18.49 11.18 -6.16
N VAL A 142 19.77 11.54 -6.14
CA VAL A 142 20.45 12.19 -7.26
C VAL A 142 20.62 11.18 -8.38
N ASP A 143 21.35 10.10 -8.13
CA ASP A 143 21.58 9.01 -9.07
C ASP A 143 21.34 7.67 -8.36
N VAL A 144 20.96 6.65 -9.13
CA VAL A 144 20.86 5.26 -8.66
C VAL A 144 21.71 4.37 -9.57
N VAL A 145 22.60 3.59 -8.96
CA VAL A 145 23.40 2.57 -9.65
C VAL A 145 23.11 1.20 -9.02
N VAL A 146 22.61 0.28 -9.83
CA VAL A 146 22.41 -1.13 -9.44
C VAL A 146 23.41 -1.96 -10.22
N GLN A 147 24.43 -2.46 -9.52
CA GLN A 147 25.53 -3.19 -10.14
C GLN A 147 25.11 -4.60 -10.62
N PRO A 148 25.89 -5.25 -11.50
CA PRO A 148 25.64 -6.63 -11.91
C PRO A 148 25.47 -7.58 -10.72
N GLY A 149 24.40 -8.38 -10.75
CA GLY A 149 24.06 -9.32 -9.68
C GLY A 149 23.53 -8.68 -8.38
N ALA A 150 23.40 -7.36 -8.32
CA ALA A 150 22.72 -6.66 -7.23
C ALA A 150 21.19 -6.68 -7.42
N ARG A 151 20.44 -6.52 -6.33
CA ARG A 151 18.97 -6.40 -6.33
C ARG A 151 18.51 -5.22 -5.47
N LEU A 152 17.85 -4.26 -6.09
CA LEU A 152 17.05 -3.25 -5.40
C LEU A 152 15.60 -3.77 -5.33
N THR A 153 15.02 -3.82 -4.15
CA THR A 153 13.74 -4.50 -3.91
C THR A 153 12.88 -3.76 -2.88
N ALA A 154 11.84 -4.42 -2.38
CA ALA A 154 10.98 -3.95 -1.29
C ALA A 154 10.98 -4.97 -0.12
N SER A 155 10.42 -4.58 1.02
CA SER A 155 10.02 -5.54 2.04
C SER A 155 8.81 -6.35 1.55
N PRO A 156 8.67 -7.65 1.89
CA PRO A 156 7.45 -8.41 1.60
C PRO A 156 6.21 -7.78 2.27
N TRP A 157 5.08 -7.75 1.56
CA TRP A 157 3.80 -7.39 2.16
C TRP A 157 3.43 -8.38 3.26
N ASN A 158 3.10 -7.85 4.44
CA ASN A 158 2.80 -8.64 5.64
C ASN A 158 1.30 -8.67 6.00
N GLY A 159 0.42 -8.23 5.09
CA GLY A 159 -1.01 -8.03 5.35
C GLY A 159 -1.37 -6.61 5.82
N LYS A 160 -0.38 -5.75 6.09
CA LYS A 160 -0.60 -4.36 6.52
C LYS A 160 0.34 -3.34 5.86
N SER A 161 1.60 -3.70 5.66
CA SER A 161 2.59 -2.88 4.95
C SER A 161 3.61 -3.76 4.20
N GLY A 162 4.26 -3.18 3.20
CA GLY A 162 5.25 -3.82 2.33
C GLY A 162 4.79 -3.94 0.88
N GLY A 163 5.57 -4.65 0.07
CA GLY A 163 5.26 -4.98 -1.33
C GLY A 163 5.36 -3.81 -2.30
N ILE A 164 5.80 -2.64 -1.86
CA ILE A 164 5.91 -1.43 -2.68
C ILE A 164 7.38 -1.00 -2.74
N LEU A 165 7.87 -0.83 -3.97
CA LEU A 165 9.16 -0.21 -4.29
C LEU A 165 8.87 1.17 -4.87
N ALA A 166 9.25 2.23 -4.16
CA ALA A 166 9.02 3.61 -4.60
C ALA A 166 10.24 4.50 -4.34
N MET A 167 10.72 5.17 -5.38
CA MET A 167 11.78 6.16 -5.31
C MET A 167 11.62 7.20 -6.43
N LEU A 168 12.11 8.41 -6.20
CA LEU A 168 12.28 9.45 -7.20
C LEU A 168 13.79 9.64 -7.45
N VAL A 169 14.16 9.85 -8.72
CA VAL A 169 15.56 10.01 -9.14
C VAL A 169 15.65 11.20 -10.09
N MET A 170 16.37 12.23 -9.67
CA MET A 170 16.53 13.46 -10.46
C MET A 170 17.51 13.29 -11.63
N GLY A 171 18.53 12.48 -11.45
CA GLY A 171 19.56 12.17 -12.43
C GLY A 171 19.30 10.85 -13.13
N LYS A 172 20.29 9.96 -13.15
CA LYS A 172 20.23 8.69 -13.89
C LYS A 172 19.94 7.50 -12.99
N VAL A 173 19.25 6.52 -13.56
CA VAL A 173 19.20 5.14 -13.07
C VAL A 173 20.05 4.28 -14.00
N LEU A 174 21.21 3.84 -13.53
CA LEU A 174 22.04 2.84 -14.20
C LEU A 174 21.73 1.48 -13.56
N ASN A 175 21.08 0.58 -14.31
CA ASN A 175 20.68 -0.72 -13.80
C ASN A 175 21.31 -1.86 -14.63
N ASP A 176 22.36 -2.45 -14.09
CA ASP A 176 22.99 -3.68 -14.60
C ASP A 176 22.61 -4.92 -13.75
N GLY A 177 21.80 -4.73 -12.71
CA GLY A 177 21.28 -5.79 -11.84
C GLY A 177 19.77 -5.96 -11.98
N ARG A 178 19.07 -6.08 -10.85
CA ARG A 178 17.60 -6.16 -10.80
C ARG A 178 16.99 -5.07 -9.93
N ILE A 179 15.88 -4.51 -10.41
CA ILE A 179 14.96 -3.66 -9.65
C ILE A 179 13.60 -4.35 -9.75
N ASP A 180 13.19 -5.02 -8.68
CA ASP A 180 11.97 -5.85 -8.72
C ASP A 180 11.33 -6.03 -7.33
N ALA A 181 10.01 -6.27 -7.34
CA ALA A 181 9.22 -6.64 -6.16
C ALA A 181 8.59 -8.03 -6.33
N ASP A 182 9.26 -8.92 -7.07
CA ASP A 182 8.70 -10.22 -7.43
C ASP A 182 8.45 -11.09 -6.19
N GLY A 183 7.22 -11.59 -6.08
CA GLY A 183 6.77 -12.41 -4.96
C GLY A 183 6.59 -11.66 -3.64
N LEU A 184 6.64 -10.32 -3.65
CA LEU A 184 6.55 -9.49 -2.44
C LEU A 184 5.16 -8.86 -2.22
N GLY A 185 4.20 -9.14 -3.10
CA GLY A 185 2.82 -8.65 -3.02
C GLY A 185 1.93 -9.46 -2.08
N SER A 186 0.62 -9.52 -2.38
CA SER A 186 -0.40 -10.18 -1.55
C SER A 186 0.02 -11.55 -1.01
N LEU A 187 -0.35 -11.83 0.24
CA LEU A 187 -0.01 -13.08 0.92
C LEU A 187 -0.60 -14.30 0.20
N GLY A 188 0.22 -15.34 0.01
CA GLY A 188 -0.25 -16.63 -0.49
C GLY A 188 -1.16 -17.37 0.51
N GLY A 189 -1.93 -18.33 0.00
CA GLY A 189 -2.70 -19.24 0.84
C GLY A 189 -1.77 -20.10 1.70
N VAL A 190 -2.18 -20.36 2.95
CA VAL A 190 -1.42 -21.21 3.87
C VAL A 190 -2.09 -22.57 3.95
N PHE A 191 -1.35 -23.60 3.52
CA PHE A 191 -1.75 -24.99 3.68
C PHE A 191 -1.96 -25.30 5.16
N GLN A 192 -3.07 -25.95 5.47
CA GLN A 192 -3.32 -26.50 6.78
C GLN A 192 -3.84 -27.93 6.63
N ALA A 193 -3.10 -28.88 7.17
CA ALA A 193 -3.57 -30.26 7.25
C ALA A 193 -4.86 -30.28 8.09
N GLY A 194 -5.97 -30.67 7.47
CA GLY A 194 -7.18 -30.98 8.21
C GLY A 194 -6.95 -32.21 9.10
N ALA A 195 -7.83 -32.40 10.09
CA ALA A 195 -8.07 -33.73 10.64
C ALA A 195 -8.53 -34.68 9.50
N ASP A 196 -8.72 -35.97 9.77
CA ASP A 196 -9.25 -36.98 8.82
C ASP A 196 -10.73 -36.74 8.42
N LEU A 197 -11.09 -35.47 8.24
CA LEU A 197 -12.32 -34.97 7.69
C LEU A 197 -12.30 -35.19 6.18
N THR A 198 -13.44 -35.64 5.66
CA THR A 198 -13.70 -35.89 4.25
C THR A 198 -15.04 -35.27 3.86
N GLY A 199 -15.28 -35.05 2.56
CA GLY A 199 -16.59 -34.57 2.05
C GLY A 199 -16.90 -33.08 2.28
N CYS A 200 -15.91 -32.26 2.62
CA CYS A 200 -16.09 -30.81 2.83
C CYS A 200 -16.41 -30.07 1.51
N THR A 201 -17.63 -29.52 1.36
CA THR A 201 -18.06 -28.80 0.14
C THR A 201 -18.27 -27.30 0.30
N GLY A 202 -18.19 -26.76 1.53
CA GLY A 202 -18.41 -25.34 1.77
C GLY A 202 -17.43 -24.45 1.02
N LEU A 203 -17.91 -23.40 0.35
CA LEU A 203 -17.02 -22.38 -0.22
C LEU A 203 -16.24 -21.68 0.89
N GLU A 204 -16.92 -21.43 2.00
CA GLU A 204 -16.39 -20.98 3.28
C GLU A 204 -16.37 -22.13 4.26
N LEU A 205 -15.27 -22.28 4.99
CA LEU A 205 -15.13 -23.32 5.99
C LEU A 205 -14.12 -22.89 7.04
N GLU A 206 -14.53 -22.91 8.31
CA GLU A 206 -13.61 -22.63 9.43
C GLU A 206 -12.47 -23.65 9.44
N ARG A 207 -11.28 -23.22 9.88
CA ARG A 207 -10.10 -24.10 9.99
C ARG A 207 -10.37 -25.36 10.80
N ALA A 208 -11.07 -25.22 11.92
CA ALA A 208 -11.45 -26.35 12.80
C ALA A 208 -12.36 -27.37 12.10
N LYS A 209 -13.05 -26.99 11.02
CA LYS A 209 -13.94 -27.84 10.22
C LYS A 209 -13.28 -28.34 8.93
N GLY A 210 -11.97 -28.14 8.78
CA GLY A 210 -11.19 -28.60 7.63
C GLY A 210 -10.90 -27.54 6.57
N GLY A 211 -11.17 -26.25 6.80
CA GLY A 211 -10.79 -25.20 5.85
C GLY A 211 -9.31 -24.85 5.93
N SER A 212 -8.62 -24.76 4.79
CA SER A 212 -7.29 -24.14 4.70
C SER A 212 -7.39 -22.65 4.38
N SER A 213 -6.35 -21.88 4.71
CA SER A 213 -6.37 -20.41 4.55
C SER A 213 -6.34 -20.01 3.08
N ARG A 214 -7.14 -19.00 2.71
CA ARG A 214 -7.11 -18.39 1.37
C ARG A 214 -5.84 -17.61 1.14
N GLY A 215 -5.53 -17.40 -0.14
CA GLY A 215 -4.64 -16.31 -0.54
C GLY A 215 -5.33 -14.96 -0.37
N GLU A 216 -4.54 -13.95 -0.07
CA GLU A 216 -4.98 -12.56 -0.02
C GLU A 216 -5.19 -12.02 -1.43
N GLY A 217 -6.25 -11.23 -1.60
CA GLY A 217 -6.45 -10.40 -2.79
C GLY A 217 -6.77 -8.96 -2.40
N VAL A 218 -7.28 -8.18 -3.35
CA VAL A 218 -7.66 -6.77 -3.10
C VAL A 218 -8.80 -6.62 -2.08
N ALA A 219 -9.54 -7.70 -1.81
CA ALA A 219 -10.57 -7.78 -0.79
C ALA A 219 -10.04 -8.19 0.59
N GLY A 220 -8.74 -8.43 0.74
CA GLY A 220 -8.15 -9.08 1.92
C GLY A 220 -8.30 -10.60 1.87
N VAL A 221 -8.22 -11.25 3.04
CA VAL A 221 -8.33 -12.72 3.18
C VAL A 221 -9.69 -13.20 3.69
N SER A 222 -10.40 -12.36 4.45
CA SER A 222 -11.63 -12.73 5.14
C SER A 222 -12.85 -12.45 4.30
N SER A 223 -13.78 -13.39 4.26
CA SER A 223 -15.10 -13.18 3.69
C SER A 223 -15.92 -12.12 4.46
N LYS A 224 -17.12 -11.82 3.95
CA LYS A 224 -18.12 -11.02 4.66
C LYS A 224 -18.54 -11.56 6.04
N ASN A 225 -18.32 -12.86 6.29
CA ASN A 225 -18.60 -13.51 7.57
C ASN A 225 -17.37 -13.56 8.50
N GLY A 226 -16.24 -12.98 8.08
CA GLY A 226 -15.00 -12.97 8.85
C GLY A 226 -14.19 -14.27 8.79
N ILE A 227 -14.54 -15.21 7.90
CA ILE A 227 -13.85 -16.49 7.78
C ILE A 227 -12.79 -16.41 6.67
N PRO A 228 -11.49 -16.63 6.98
CA PRO A 228 -10.39 -16.48 6.03
C PRO A 228 -10.02 -17.79 5.31
N SER A 229 -10.89 -18.79 5.34
CA SER A 229 -10.56 -20.17 4.94
C SER A 229 -11.68 -20.85 4.16
N GLY A 230 -11.31 -21.95 3.49
CA GLY A 230 -12.16 -22.76 2.63
C GLY A 230 -11.79 -22.65 1.16
N ARG A 231 -12.51 -23.34 0.26
CA ARG A 231 -12.12 -23.42 -1.17
C ARG A 231 -12.51 -22.25 -2.08
N GLY A 232 -13.54 -21.48 -1.74
CA GLY A 232 -14.07 -20.45 -2.65
C GLY A 232 -13.24 -19.17 -2.70
N ASN A 233 -12.44 -18.94 -3.74
CA ASN A 233 -11.63 -17.71 -3.93
C ASN A 233 -12.36 -16.39 -3.54
N LEU A 234 -11.59 -15.39 -3.12
CA LEU A 234 -12.11 -14.08 -2.75
C LEU A 234 -11.49 -13.01 -3.65
N ALA A 235 -12.28 -12.46 -4.58
CA ALA A 235 -11.77 -11.62 -5.66
C ALA A 235 -10.61 -12.33 -6.39
N ASN A 236 -9.46 -11.65 -6.52
CA ASN A 236 -8.25 -12.19 -7.13
C ASN A 236 -7.39 -13.02 -6.16
N GLY A 237 -7.78 -13.13 -4.89
CA GLY A 237 -7.13 -14.00 -3.91
C GLY A 237 -7.57 -15.45 -4.10
N GLY A 238 -6.60 -16.37 -4.21
CA GLY A 238 -6.86 -17.80 -4.41
C GLY A 238 -7.66 -18.44 -3.28
N GLY A 239 -8.34 -19.55 -3.60
CA GLY A 239 -8.96 -20.40 -2.59
C GLY A 239 -7.93 -21.04 -1.67
N GLY A 240 -8.37 -21.53 -0.52
CA GLY A 240 -7.64 -22.57 0.20
C GLY A 240 -8.12 -23.95 -0.24
N GLY A 241 -7.71 -25.00 0.48
CA GLY A 241 -8.31 -26.32 0.41
C GLY A 241 -9.45 -26.54 1.41
N ASN A 242 -10.15 -27.66 1.25
CA ASN A 242 -11.21 -28.15 2.12
C ASN A 242 -10.96 -29.62 2.48
N CYS A 243 -10.96 -29.98 3.76
CA CYS A 243 -10.70 -31.35 4.24
C CYS A 243 -9.26 -31.84 3.93
N SER A 244 -8.95 -33.05 4.41
CA SER A 244 -7.63 -33.67 4.24
C SER A 244 -7.23 -33.82 2.77
N GLY A 245 -5.95 -33.56 2.47
CA GLY A 245 -5.35 -33.79 1.15
C GLY A 245 -5.89 -32.93 0.00
N SER A 246 -6.69 -31.89 0.27
CA SER A 246 -7.28 -31.06 -0.77
C SER A 246 -6.46 -29.81 -1.09
N GLY A 247 -6.31 -29.53 -2.38
CA GLY A 247 -5.66 -28.31 -2.90
C GLY A 247 -6.60 -27.10 -2.93
N GLY A 248 -6.02 -25.93 -3.11
CA GLY A 248 -6.67 -24.62 -3.25
C GLY A 248 -6.06 -23.80 -4.37
#